data_AF-A0A6A3ANJ3-F1
#
_entry.id   AF-A0A6A3ANJ3-F1
#
_cell.length_a   1.000
_cell.length_b   1.000
_cell.length_c   1.000
_cell.angle_alpha   90.00
_cell.angle_beta   90.00
_cell.angle_gamma   90.00
#
_symmetry.space_group_name_H-M   'P 1'
#
loop_
_entity.id
_entity.type
_entity.pdbx_description
1 polymer ?
#
loop_
_entity_poly.entity_id
_entity_poly.type
_entity_poly.pdbx_seq_one_letter_code
_entity_poly.pdbx_strand_id
1 'polypeptide(L)'
;MPNIEYLRSCGISLSQIVFYVFRYPRFFLQKAERIKQFVKRSDDMGIDRKSNMFFIAIRTLSSMSEEKWEQKFKLFRKLGFSEDDILSTFRRTPRVYCIRREDQGNH
;
A
#
# COMPACT_ATOMS: atom_id res chain seq x y z
N MET A 1 20.42 4.28 -6.98
CA MET A 1 19.71 4.05 -5.70
C MET A 1 18.97 2.74 -5.83
N PRO A 2 19.34 1.68 -5.10
CA PRO A 2 18.87 0.32 -5.35
C PRO A 2 17.34 0.18 -5.33
N ASN A 3 16.67 0.92 -4.43
CA ASN A 3 15.21 0.93 -4.35
C ASN A 3 14.52 1.57 -5.57
N ILE A 4 15.11 2.62 -6.16
CA ILE A 4 14.58 3.29 -7.35
C ILE A 4 14.69 2.37 -8.57
N GLU A 5 15.85 1.76 -8.76
CA GLU A 5 16.10 0.83 -9.86
C GLU A 5 15.18 -0.38 -9.79
N TYR A 6 14.99 -0.93 -8.58
CA TYR A 6 14.05 -2.03 -8.36
C TYR A 6 12.60 -1.63 -8.68
N LEU A 7 12.10 -0.51 -8.16
CA LEU A 7 10.73 -0.05 -8.43
C LEU A 7 10.49 0.22 -9.93
N ARG A 8 11.51 0.71 -10.64
CA ARG A 8 11.47 0.86 -12.10
C ARG A 8 11.35 -0.49 -12.81
N SER A 9 12.10 -1.50 -12.37
CA SER A 9 11.97 -2.87 -12.90
C SER A 9 10.59 -3.49 -12.63
N CYS A 10 9.88 -3.01 -11.61
CA CYS A 10 8.50 -3.40 -11.32
C CYS A 10 7.45 -2.64 -12.14
N GLY A 11 7.84 -1.83 -13.14
CA GLY A 11 6.91 -1.15 -14.04
C GLY A 11 6.50 0.26 -13.60
N ILE A 12 7.04 0.78 -12.50
CA ILE A 12 6.78 2.17 -12.07
C ILE A 12 7.64 3.11 -12.92
N SER A 13 7.01 4.05 -13.61
CA SER A 13 7.71 5.00 -14.47
C SER A 13 8.63 5.94 -13.67
N LEU A 14 9.70 6.43 -14.32
CA LEU A 14 10.63 7.35 -13.67
C LEU A 14 9.93 8.66 -13.22
N SER A 15 8.98 9.17 -13.99
CA SER A 15 8.20 10.37 -13.63
C SER A 15 7.37 10.16 -12.36
N GLN A 16 6.71 9.01 -12.22
CA GLN A 16 6.03 8.64 -10.98
C GLN A 16 7.01 8.50 -9.82
N ILE A 17 8.17 7.86 -10.03
CA ILE A 17 9.20 7.73 -8.99
C ILE A 17 9.63 9.11 -8.50
N VAL A 18 9.99 10.02 -9.41
CA VAL A 18 10.41 11.39 -9.06
C VAL A 18 9.31 12.09 -8.24
N PHE A 19 8.07 12.04 -8.70
CA PHE A 19 6.93 12.60 -7.97
C PHE A 19 6.81 12.03 -6.54
N TYR A 20 6.95 10.72 -6.38
CA TYR A 20 6.82 10.08 -5.08
C TYR A 20 8.04 10.21 -4.17
N VAL A 21 9.25 10.38 -4.72
CA VAL A 21 10.46 10.66 -3.94
C VAL A 21 10.28 11.97 -3.18
N PHE A 22 9.77 13.02 -3.84
CA PHE A 22 9.47 14.30 -3.19
C PHE A 22 8.35 14.19 -2.16
N ARG A 23 7.31 13.38 -2.45
CA ARG A 23 6.15 13.25 -1.56
C ARG A 23 6.39 12.34 -0.35
N TYR A 24 7.21 11.30 -0.51
CA TYR A 24 7.40 10.23 0.47
C TYR A 24 8.88 9.81 0.59
N PRO A 25 9.81 10.73 0.92
CA PRO A 25 11.24 10.44 0.89
C PRO A 25 11.62 9.25 1.79
N ARG A 26 10.99 9.14 2.97
CA ARG A 26 11.22 8.04 3.92
C ARG A 26 10.90 6.65 3.38
N PHE A 27 10.01 6.52 2.40
CA PHE A 27 9.72 5.23 1.77
C PHE A 27 10.95 4.71 1.00
N PHE A 28 11.61 5.58 0.25
CA PHE A 28 12.79 5.21 -0.55
C PHE A 28 14.04 4.94 0.28
N LEU A 29 14.03 5.31 1.57
CA LEU A 29 15.08 5.03 2.54
C LEU A 29 14.88 3.69 3.28
N GLN A 30 13.78 2.96 3.04
CA GLN A 30 13.58 1.65 3.65
C GLN A 30 14.58 0.62 3.13
N LYS A 31 14.84 -0.42 3.92
CA LYS A 31 15.62 -1.59 3.48
C LYS A 31 15.00 -2.20 2.23
N ALA A 32 15.82 -2.60 1.26
CA ALA A 32 15.37 -3.12 -0.03
C ALA A 32 14.46 -4.35 0.14
N GLU A 33 14.74 -5.20 1.12
CA GLU A 33 13.95 -6.39 1.47
C GLU A 33 12.51 -6.02 1.82
N ARG A 34 12.29 -4.91 2.54
CA ARG A 34 10.95 -4.45 2.89
C ARG A 34 10.19 -3.97 1.66
N ILE A 35 10.85 -3.23 0.78
CA ILE A 35 10.22 -2.78 -0.47
C ILE A 35 9.82 -3.99 -1.34
N LYS A 36 10.70 -4.99 -1.47
CA LYS A 36 10.39 -6.25 -2.17
C LYS A 36 9.18 -6.97 -1.55
N GLN A 37 9.08 -7.01 -0.22
CA GLN A 37 7.92 -7.59 0.46
C GLN A 37 6.62 -6.83 0.15
N PHE A 38 6.64 -5.48 0.13
CA PHE A 38 5.45 -4.69 -0.20
C PHE A 38 5.05 -4.82 -1.67
N VAL A 39 6.03 -4.90 -2.59
CA VAL A 39 5.79 -5.20 -4.01
C VAL A 39 5.11 -6.56 -4.15
N LYS A 40 5.68 -7.62 -3.54
CA LYS A 40 5.09 -8.96 -3.56
C LYS A 40 3.66 -8.96 -3.03
N ARG A 41 3.39 -8.31 -1.89
CA ARG A 41 2.02 -8.21 -1.34
C ARG A 41 1.07 -7.48 -2.29
N SER A 42 1.54 -6.44 -2.97
CA SER A 42 0.73 -5.73 -3.98
C SER A 42 0.40 -6.61 -5.19
N ASP A 43 1.36 -7.44 -5.63
CA ASP A 43 1.14 -8.41 -6.70
C ASP A 43 0.19 -9.54 -6.28
N ASP A 44 0.38 -10.09 -5.08
CA ASP A 44 -0.49 -11.13 -4.49
C ASP A 44 -1.94 -10.62 -4.36
N MET A 45 -2.11 -9.32 -4.15
CA MET A 45 -3.42 -8.65 -4.14
C MET A 45 -3.95 -8.33 -5.54
N GLY A 46 -3.25 -8.67 -6.62
CA GLY A 46 -3.71 -8.54 -8.00
C GLY A 46 -3.76 -7.10 -8.51
N ILE A 47 -2.90 -6.22 -8.01
CA ILE A 47 -2.82 -4.85 -8.51
C ILE A 47 -1.97 -4.82 -9.77
N ASP A 48 -2.53 -4.31 -10.86
CA ASP A 48 -1.80 -4.14 -12.12
C ASP A 48 -0.62 -3.18 -11.93
N ARG A 49 0.59 -3.66 -12.25
CA ARG A 49 1.84 -2.89 -12.22
C ARG A 49 1.82 -1.66 -13.13
N LYS A 50 1.02 -1.69 -14.20
CA LYS A 50 0.84 -0.55 -15.12
C LYS A 50 -0.10 0.52 -14.56
N SER A 51 -0.85 0.21 -13.51
CA SER A 51 -1.77 1.16 -12.88
C SER A 51 -1.02 2.16 -12.01
N ASN A 52 -1.50 3.41 -12.00
CA ASN A 52 -1.09 4.43 -11.03
C ASN A 52 -1.33 3.99 -9.57
N MET A 53 -2.20 3.00 -9.34
CA MET A 53 -2.48 2.46 -8.01
C MET A 53 -1.38 1.56 -7.48
N PHE A 54 -0.50 1.02 -8.34
CA PHE A 54 0.54 0.08 -7.90
C PHE A 54 1.48 0.67 -6.85
N PHE A 55 2.08 1.84 -7.14
CA PHE A 55 2.90 2.52 -6.14
C PHE A 55 2.10 2.93 -4.90
N ILE A 56 0.86 3.41 -5.09
CA ILE A 56 0.00 3.84 -3.99
C ILE A 56 -0.30 2.69 -3.04
N ALA A 57 -0.53 1.48 -3.57
CA ALA A 57 -0.76 0.29 -2.78
C ALA A 57 0.48 -0.15 -2.01
N ILE A 58 1.65 -0.20 -2.66
CA ILE A 58 2.93 -0.47 -2.01
C ILE A 58 3.16 0.51 -0.85
N ARG A 59 2.92 1.81 -1.09
CA ARG A 59 3.04 2.86 -0.08
C ARG A 59 2.00 2.71 1.04
N THR A 60 0.77 2.32 0.73
CA THR A 60 -0.24 2.01 1.76
C THR A 60 0.26 0.89 2.65
N LEU A 61 0.66 -0.24 2.06
CA LEU A 61 1.17 -1.41 2.79
C LEU A 61 2.41 -1.05 3.62
N SER A 62 3.30 -0.20 3.10
CA SER A 62 4.51 0.22 3.81
C SER A 62 4.24 1.07 5.05
N SER A 63 3.03 1.59 5.20
CA SER A 63 2.67 2.55 6.25
C SER A 63 1.96 1.95 7.45
N MET A 64 1.72 0.66 7.43
CA MET A 64 1.00 -0.08 8.46
C MET A 64 1.73 -1.38 8.81
N SER A 65 1.61 -1.79 10.07
CA SER A 65 2.01 -3.13 10.47
C SER A 65 1.03 -4.15 9.89
N GLU A 66 1.47 -5.40 9.82
CA GLU A 66 0.61 -6.52 9.44
C GLU A 66 -0.58 -6.68 10.40
N GLU A 67 -0.38 -6.43 11.69
CA GLU A 67 -1.45 -6.39 12.67
C GLU A 67 -2.52 -5.34 12.33
N LYS A 68 -2.11 -4.11 11.99
CA LYS A 68 -3.05 -3.04 11.59
C LYS A 68 -3.78 -3.38 10.30
N TRP A 69 -3.11 -4.07 9.38
CA TRP A 69 -3.74 -4.57 8.16
C TRP A 69 -4.84 -5.58 8.48
N GLU A 70 -4.55 -6.56 9.33
CA GLU A 70 -5.52 -7.58 9.74
C GLU A 70 -6.71 -6.97 10.50
N GLN A 71 -6.46 -6.00 11.37
CA GLN A 71 -7.52 -5.25 12.06
C GLN A 71 -8.43 -4.51 11.07
N LYS A 72 -7.89 -3.97 9.96
CA LYS A 72 -8.71 -3.37 8.90
C LYS A 72 -9.56 -4.40 8.18
N PHE A 73 -9.03 -5.57 7.85
CA PHE A 73 -9.79 -6.65 7.24
C PHE A 73 -10.96 -7.09 8.13
N LYS A 74 -10.68 -7.35 9.42
CA LYS A 74 -11.70 -7.68 10.42
C LYS A 74 -12.78 -6.60 10.51
N LEU A 75 -12.41 -5.33 10.42
CA LEU A 75 -13.38 -4.24 10.42
C LEU A 75 -14.29 -4.28 9.19
N PHE A 76 -13.73 -4.38 7.98
CA PHE A 76 -14.55 -4.43 6.77
C PHE A 76 -15.49 -5.63 6.77
N ARG A 77 -15.05 -6.81 7.24
CA ARG A 77 -15.91 -7.98 7.45
C ARG A 77 -17.07 -7.69 8.39
N LYS A 78 -16.81 -7.00 9.52
CA LYS A 78 -17.87 -6.57 10.47
C LYS A 78 -18.86 -5.58 9.85
N LEU A 79 -18.44 -4.84 8.82
CA LEU A 79 -19.30 -3.93 8.05
C LEU A 79 -20.04 -4.64 6.91
N GLY A 80 -19.94 -5.97 6.80
CA GLY A 80 -20.65 -6.77 5.80
C GLY A 80 -19.94 -6.94 4.46
N PHE A 81 -18.68 -6.51 4.34
CA PHE A 81 -17.90 -6.71 3.11
C PHE A 81 -17.40 -8.15 3.03
N SER A 82 -17.48 -8.76 1.84
CA SER A 82 -16.80 -10.02 1.54
C SER A 82 -15.29 -9.80 1.37
N GLU A 83 -14.49 -10.87 1.39
CA GLU A 83 -13.05 -10.76 1.10
C GLU A 83 -12.78 -10.15 -0.29
N ASP A 84 -13.59 -10.51 -1.28
CA ASP A 84 -13.49 -9.98 -2.62
C ASP A 84 -13.81 -8.49 -2.68
N ASP A 85 -14.81 -8.02 -1.92
CA ASP A 85 -15.12 -6.59 -1.83
C ASP A 85 -13.97 -5.81 -1.19
N ILE A 86 -13.34 -6.37 -0.15
CA ILE A 86 -12.20 -5.76 0.53
C ILE A 86 -11.02 -5.66 -0.45
N LEU A 87 -10.66 -6.76 -1.12
CA LEU A 87 -9.55 -6.75 -2.07
C LEU A 87 -9.84 -5.86 -3.28
N SER A 88 -11.07 -5.86 -3.80
CA SER A 88 -11.52 -4.97 -4.87
C SER A 88 -11.41 -3.49 -4.46
N THR A 89 -11.86 -3.16 -3.24
CA THR A 89 -11.74 -1.81 -2.66
C THR A 89 -10.28 -1.40 -2.52
N PHE A 90 -9.42 -2.31 -2.06
CA PHE A 90 -7.99 -2.04 -1.96
C PHE A 90 -7.35 -1.77 -3.32
N ARG A 91 -7.63 -2.59 -4.35
CA ARG A 91 -7.12 -2.39 -5.72
C ARG A 91 -7.52 -1.04 -6.31
N ARG A 92 -8.78 -0.63 -6.08
CA ARG A 92 -9.34 0.61 -6.62
C ARG A 92 -8.89 1.84 -5.84
N THR A 93 -8.82 1.74 -4.51
CA THR A 93 -8.59 2.88 -3.64
C THR A 93 -7.73 2.52 -2.43
N PRO A 94 -6.43 2.19 -2.59
CA PRO A 94 -5.60 1.68 -1.48
C PRO A 94 -5.52 2.66 -0.29
N ARG A 95 -5.71 3.96 -0.51
CA ARG A 95 -5.58 4.99 0.53
C ARG A 95 -6.63 4.90 1.63
N VAL A 96 -7.80 4.29 1.38
CA VAL A 96 -8.86 4.18 2.42
C VAL A 96 -8.40 3.34 3.62
N TYR A 97 -7.43 2.45 3.41
CA TYR A 97 -6.86 1.61 4.47
C TYR A 97 -5.89 2.38 5.38
N CYS A 98 -5.40 3.55 4.94
CA CYS A 98 -4.50 4.40 5.74
C CYS A 98 -5.22 5.25 6.80
N ILE A 99 -6.55 5.35 6.76
CA ILE A 99 -7.33 6.17 7.69
C ILE A 99 -7.17 5.57 9.11
N ARG A 100 -6.50 6.29 10.00
CA ARG A 100 -6.49 5.94 11.42
C ARG A 100 -7.89 6.24 11.96
N ARG A 101 -8.42 5.36 12.80
CA ARG A 101 -9.61 5.73 13.57
C ARG A 101 -9.19 6.86 14.50
N GLU A 102 -9.99 7.90 14.60
CA GLU A 102 -10.01 8.68 15.82
C GLU A 102 -10.52 7.72 16.89
N ASP A 103 -9.68 7.46 17.89
CA ASP A 103 -10.16 6.87 19.12
C ASP A 103 -11.22 7.84 19.63
N GLN A 104 -12.49 7.43 19.63
CA GLN A 104 -13.48 8.13 20.43
C GLN A 104 -12.97 8.00 21.86
N GLY A 105 -12.36 9.08 22.36
CA GLY A 105 -11.99 9.19 23.76
C GLY A 105 -13.25 8.91 24.56
N ASN A 106 -13.20 7.89 25.40
CA ASN A 106 -14.17 7.72 26.48
C ASN A 106 -14.23 9.06 27.23
N HIS A 107 -15.41 9.68 27.23
CA HIS A 107 -15.82 10.59 28.29
C HIS A 107 -15.85 9.82 29.62
#